data_AF-A0A2G9MUT1-F1
#
_entry.id   AF-A0A2G9MUT1-F1
#
_cell.length_a   1.000
_cell.length_b   1.000
_cell.length_c   1.000
_cell.angle_alpha   90.00
_cell.angle_beta   90.00
_cell.angle_gamma   90.00
#
_symmetry.space_group_name_H-M   'P 1'
#
loop_
_entity.id
_entity.type
_entity.pdbx_description
1 polymer ?
#
loop_
_entity_poly.entity_id
_entity_poly.type
_entity_poly.pdbx_seq_one_letter_code
_entity_poly.pdbx_strand_id
1 'polypeptide(L)'
;IPQIPVSISLTLSSGLLEESIFFGMPYYMTGHPMILLGSGIIWSAVHLFNPEVFSIEALAYGGFLFTIPHMFFSIRTWISKKGWFAIIFHSLWNFSVLISFCALGLRQCSILNDMFDVLNIVLAVSAGAIVYLAYQNKKRHINQFLYLFPSLIIAFALVIWFSKAVF
;
A
#
# COMPACT_ATOMS: atom_id res chain seq x y z
N ILE A 1 7.45 12.72 17.00
CA ILE A 1 8.28 11.78 16.21
C ILE A 1 7.34 11.10 15.23
N PRO A 2 7.59 11.11 13.90
CA PRO A 2 6.66 10.53 12.93
C PRO A 2 6.45 9.04 13.23
N GLN A 3 5.18 8.63 13.30
CA GLN A 3 4.69 7.29 13.64
C GLN A 3 4.80 6.37 12.43
N ILE A 4 6.03 5.94 12.17
CA ILE A 4 6.39 5.01 11.08
C ILE A 4 6.14 3.57 11.59
N PRO A 5 5.66 2.64 10.75
CA PRO A 5 5.53 1.22 11.10
C PRO A 5 6.77 0.71 11.84
N VAL A 6 6.53 0.11 13.01
CA VAL A 6 7.58 -0.33 13.94
C VAL A 6 8.28 -1.61 13.46
N SER A 7 7.68 -2.29 12.48
CA SER A 7 8.17 -3.55 11.95
C SER A 7 8.62 -3.45 10.49
N ILE A 8 9.66 -4.22 10.18
CA ILE A 8 10.21 -4.36 8.82
C ILE A 8 9.17 -5.00 7.90
N SER A 9 8.42 -5.99 8.40
CA SER A 9 7.41 -6.70 7.61
C SER A 9 6.29 -5.77 7.14
N LEU A 10 5.69 -5.00 8.05
CA LEU A 10 4.65 -4.01 7.73
C LEU A 10 5.13 -2.98 6.71
N THR A 11 6.36 -2.51 6.87
CA THR A 11 7.00 -1.51 6.01
C THR A 11 7.20 -2.01 4.58
N LEU A 12 7.64 -3.26 4.43
CA LEU A 12 7.82 -3.88 3.12
C LEU A 12 6.48 -4.22 2.46
N SER A 13 5.53 -4.75 3.23
CA SER A 13 4.22 -5.14 2.71
C SER A 13 3.33 -3.94 2.38
N SER A 14 3.48 -2.80 3.07
CA SER A 14 2.71 -1.59 2.77
C SER A 14 2.97 -1.09 1.35
N GLY A 15 4.23 -1.11 0.89
CA GLY A 15 4.58 -0.71 -0.47
C GLY A 15 3.87 -1.58 -1.53
N LEU A 16 3.80 -2.90 -1.32
CA LEU A 16 3.03 -3.80 -2.19
C LEU A 16 1.52 -3.51 -2.13
N LEU A 17 0.99 -3.34 -0.92
CA LEU A 17 -0.44 -3.10 -0.70
C LEU A 17 -0.90 -1.80 -1.36
N GLU A 18 -0.21 -0.70 -1.07
CA GLU A 18 -0.53 0.64 -1.55
C GLU A 18 -0.41 0.75 -3.06
N GLU A 19 0.69 0.26 -3.63
CA GLU A 19 0.87 0.22 -5.09
C GLU A 19 -0.20 -0.63 -5.77
N SER A 20 -0.59 -1.74 -5.15
CA SER A 20 -1.61 -2.62 -5.72
C SER A 20 -3.00 -1.97 -5.69
N ILE A 21 -3.41 -1.38 -4.57
CA ILE A 21 -4.75 -0.81 -4.38
C ILE A 21 -4.90 0.51 -5.13
N PHE A 22 -3.95 1.44 -4.99
CA PHE A 22 -4.11 2.81 -5.49
C PHE A 22 -3.63 3.01 -6.92
N PHE A 23 -2.84 2.09 -7.48
CA PHE A 23 -2.31 2.27 -8.82
C PHE A 23 -2.53 1.03 -9.71
N GLY A 24 -2.19 -0.16 -9.23
CA GLY A 24 -2.29 -1.41 -9.99
C GLY A 24 -3.72 -1.78 -10.38
N MET A 25 -4.63 -1.85 -9.39
CA MET A 25 -6.04 -2.17 -9.62
C MET A 25 -6.73 -1.11 -10.50
N PRO A 26 -6.67 0.21 -10.18
CA PRO A 26 -7.18 1.27 -11.05
C PRO A 26 -6.69 1.16 -12.49
N TYR A 27 -5.39 0.92 -12.70
CA TYR A 27 -4.81 0.80 -14.05
C TYR A 27 -5.28 -0.44 -14.81
N TYR A 28 -5.25 -1.62 -14.20
CA TYR A 28 -5.60 -2.86 -14.90
C TYR A 28 -7.10 -3.10 -15.02
N MET A 29 -7.89 -2.69 -14.05
CA MET A 29 -9.34 -2.93 -14.07
C MET A 29 -10.08 -1.90 -14.94
N THR A 30 -9.64 -0.63 -14.92
CA THR A 30 -10.34 0.42 -15.67
C THR A 30 -9.65 0.81 -16.97
N GLY A 31 -8.32 0.74 -17.01
CA GLY A 31 -7.53 1.22 -18.15
C GLY A 31 -7.61 2.74 -18.40
N HIS A 32 -8.28 3.50 -17.53
CA HIS A 32 -8.55 4.92 -17.74
C HIS A 32 -7.55 5.81 -16.98
N PRO A 33 -6.76 6.68 -17.65
CA PRO A 33 -5.75 7.51 -16.99
C PRO A 33 -6.29 8.42 -15.89
N MET A 34 -7.52 8.96 -16.05
CA MET A 34 -8.13 9.83 -15.04
C MET A 34 -8.48 9.07 -13.75
N ILE A 35 -8.82 7.78 -13.84
CA ILE A 35 -9.13 6.98 -12.65
C ILE A 35 -7.84 6.69 -11.89
N LEU A 36 -6.76 6.37 -12.60
CA LEU A 36 -5.42 6.20 -12.02
C LEU A 36 -4.92 7.50 -11.34
N LEU A 37 -5.15 8.66 -11.96
CA LEU A 37 -4.82 9.94 -11.35
C LEU A 37 -5.67 10.19 -10.09
N GLY A 38 -6.97 9.96 -10.17
CA GLY A 38 -7.89 10.12 -9.04
C GLY A 38 -7.52 9.24 -7.85
N SER A 39 -7.19 7.96 -8.10
CA SER A 39 -6.75 7.04 -7.04
C SER A 39 -5.41 7.45 -6.44
N GLY A 40 -4.47 7.95 -7.25
CA GLY A 40 -3.21 8.52 -6.75
C GLY A 40 -3.43 9.78 -5.88
N ILE A 41 -4.36 10.66 -6.27
CA ILE A 41 -4.72 11.84 -5.46
C ILE A 41 -5.30 11.40 -4.11
N ILE A 42 -6.19 10.41 -4.10
CA ILE A 42 -6.75 9.85 -2.85
C ILE A 42 -5.62 9.29 -1.98
N TRP A 43 -4.71 8.49 -2.56
CA TRP A 43 -3.56 7.95 -1.84
C TRP A 43 -2.71 9.04 -1.19
N SER A 44 -2.38 10.10 -1.94
CA SER A 44 -1.63 11.24 -1.41
C SER A 44 -2.43 11.96 -0.31
N ALA A 45 -3.73 12.19 -0.51
CA ALA A 45 -4.58 12.90 0.45
C ALA A 45 -4.71 12.15 1.78
N VAL A 46 -4.75 10.81 1.77
CA VAL A 46 -4.77 10.00 3.00
C VAL A 46 -3.51 10.23 3.85
N HIS A 47 -2.36 10.47 3.21
CA HIS A 47 -1.10 10.78 3.91
C HIS A 47 -1.05 12.18 4.55
N LEU A 48 -2.06 13.02 4.33
CA LEU A 48 -2.21 14.28 5.05
C LEU A 48 -2.62 14.06 6.51
N PHE A 49 -3.35 12.98 6.79
CA PHE A 49 -3.87 12.71 8.12
C PHE A 49 -2.86 11.91 8.94
N ASN A 50 -2.65 12.35 10.17
CA ASN A 50 -1.84 11.60 11.12
C ASN A 50 -2.67 10.41 11.65
N PRO A 51 -2.16 9.17 11.56
CA PRO A 51 -2.91 7.99 11.98
C PRO A 51 -3.21 7.93 13.48
N GLU A 52 -2.49 8.66 14.33
CA GLU A 52 -2.73 8.65 15.79
C GLU A 52 -3.65 9.76 16.28
N VAL A 53 -3.62 10.91 15.63
CA VAL A 53 -4.34 12.10 16.07
C VAL A 53 -5.09 12.67 14.88
N PHE A 54 -6.40 12.38 14.84
CA PHE A 54 -7.28 12.93 13.83
C PHE A 54 -7.70 14.36 14.22
N SER A 55 -6.76 15.31 14.07
CA SER A 55 -6.96 16.74 14.32
C SER A 55 -6.37 17.58 13.19
N ILE A 56 -7.03 18.71 12.87
CA ILE A 56 -6.54 19.69 11.89
C ILE A 56 -5.20 20.29 12.34
N GLU A 57 -4.96 20.35 13.64
CA GLU A 57 -3.71 20.87 14.22
C GLU A 57 -2.54 19.88 14.09
N ALA A 58 -2.82 18.61 13.75
CA ALA A 58 -1.84 17.52 13.71
C ALA A 58 -1.58 16.97 12.29
N LEU A 59 -1.90 17.75 11.25
CA LEU A 59 -1.75 17.32 9.85
C LEU A 59 -0.29 17.04 9.48
N ALA A 60 -0.07 15.94 8.77
CA ALA A 60 1.24 15.45 8.34
C ALA A 60 1.70 16.08 7.02
N TYR A 61 1.78 17.41 6.95
CA TYR A 61 2.11 18.15 5.72
C TYR A 61 3.43 17.69 5.07
N GLY A 62 4.44 17.38 5.88
CA GLY A 62 5.71 16.85 5.37
C GLY A 62 5.51 15.52 4.63
N GLY A 63 4.80 14.58 5.25
CA GLY A 63 4.47 13.29 4.63
C GLY A 63 3.66 13.44 3.35
N PHE A 64 2.61 14.25 3.39
CA PHE A 64 1.79 14.59 2.23
C PHE A 64 2.60 15.20 1.07
N LEU A 65 3.52 16.12 1.34
CA LEU A 65 4.33 16.72 0.27
C LEU A 65 5.31 15.71 -0.34
N PHE A 66 5.81 14.76 0.44
CA PHE A 66 6.65 13.67 -0.08
C PHE A 66 5.87 12.67 -0.93
N THR A 67 4.57 12.48 -0.71
CA THR A 67 3.77 11.58 -1.54
C THR A 67 3.48 12.14 -2.92
N ILE A 68 3.48 13.46 -3.13
CA ILE A 68 3.20 14.05 -4.46
C ILE A 68 4.19 13.57 -5.55
N PRO A 69 5.53 13.72 -5.41
CA PRO A 69 6.46 13.22 -6.42
C PRO A 69 6.41 11.69 -6.56
N HIS A 70 6.18 10.98 -5.45
CA HIS A 70 6.01 9.52 -5.47
C HIS A 70 4.78 9.10 -6.28
N MET A 71 3.65 9.79 -6.09
CA MET A 71 2.41 9.57 -6.85
C MET A 71 2.66 9.70 -8.35
N PHE A 72 3.33 10.78 -8.80
CA PHE A 72 3.64 10.95 -10.22
C PHE A 72 4.60 9.87 -10.75
N PHE A 73 5.58 9.47 -9.94
CA PHE A 73 6.48 8.35 -10.26
C PHE A 73 5.70 7.04 -10.45
N SER A 74 4.81 6.69 -9.51
CA SER A 74 4.00 5.48 -9.58
C SER A 74 3.06 5.52 -10.79
N ILE A 75 2.31 6.60 -10.99
CA ILE A 75 1.45 6.78 -12.18
C ILE A 75 2.24 6.55 -13.48
N ARG A 76 3.39 7.21 -13.63
CA ARG A 76 4.22 7.09 -14.84
C ARG A 76 4.72 5.66 -15.04
N THR A 77 5.12 4.99 -13.97
CA THR A 77 5.66 3.63 -14.00
C THR A 77 4.59 2.61 -14.35
N TRP A 78 3.39 2.74 -13.80
CA TRP A 78 2.23 1.90 -14.11
C TRP A 78 1.76 2.08 -15.56
N ILE A 79 1.65 3.32 -16.05
CA ILE A 79 1.33 3.61 -17.45
C ILE A 79 2.36 2.98 -18.40
N SER A 80 3.64 2.95 -17.97
CA SER A 80 4.74 2.34 -18.73
C SER A 80 4.75 0.80 -18.66
N LYS A 81 3.73 0.17 -18.07
CA LYS A 81 3.62 -1.30 -17.86
C LYS A 81 4.73 -1.89 -16.98
N LYS A 82 5.41 -1.06 -16.19
CA LYS A 82 6.49 -1.45 -15.28
C LYS A 82 6.04 -1.39 -13.81
N GLY A 83 4.75 -1.58 -13.52
CA GLY A 83 4.19 -1.45 -12.16
C GLY A 83 4.89 -2.30 -11.09
N TRP A 84 5.47 -3.44 -11.46
CA TRP A 84 6.32 -4.24 -10.56
C TRP A 84 7.52 -3.45 -10.02
N PHE A 85 8.07 -2.53 -10.81
CA PHE A 85 9.16 -1.65 -10.40
C PHE A 85 8.69 -0.60 -9.40
N ALA A 86 7.46 -0.07 -9.56
CA ALA A 86 6.86 0.84 -8.59
C ALA A 86 6.67 0.15 -7.23
N ILE A 87 6.16 -1.08 -7.23
CA ILE A 87 6.04 -1.92 -6.03
C ILE A 87 7.38 -2.07 -5.31
N ILE A 88 8.42 -2.51 -6.03
CA ILE A 88 9.75 -2.71 -5.43
C ILE A 88 10.34 -1.40 -4.93
N PHE A 89 10.25 -0.33 -5.73
CA PHE A 89 10.76 0.98 -5.35
C PHE A 89 10.08 1.49 -4.09
N HIS A 90 8.76 1.41 -4.02
CA HIS A 90 7.98 1.87 -2.87
C HIS A 90 8.36 1.06 -1.61
N SER A 91 8.33 -0.28 -1.68
CA SER A 91 8.73 -1.13 -0.55
C SER A 91 10.16 -0.86 -0.06
N LEU A 92 11.10 -0.67 -0.99
CA LEU A 92 12.50 -0.36 -0.64
C LEU A 92 12.66 1.05 -0.08
N TRP A 93 11.88 2.02 -0.57
CA TRP A 93 11.88 3.39 -0.05
C TRP A 93 11.41 3.38 1.40
N ASN A 94 10.27 2.75 1.69
CA ASN A 94 9.74 2.63 3.04
C ASN A 94 10.74 1.93 3.96
N PHE A 95 11.34 0.83 3.50
CA PHE A 95 12.37 0.11 4.23
C PHE A 95 13.60 0.97 4.52
N SER A 96 14.11 1.71 3.52
CA SER A 96 15.29 2.57 3.65
C SER A 96 15.06 3.70 4.65
N VAL A 97 13.86 4.30 4.65
CA VAL A 97 13.47 5.30 5.63
C VAL A 97 13.46 4.67 7.02
N LEU A 98 12.74 3.57 7.23
CA LEU A 98 12.65 2.91 8.54
C LEU A 98 14.03 2.52 9.09
N ILE A 99 14.85 1.82 8.29
CA ILE A 99 16.16 1.34 8.75
C ILE A 99 17.10 2.49 9.13
N SER A 100 16.99 3.64 8.44
CA SER A 100 17.75 4.84 8.78
C SER A 100 17.37 5.39 10.15
N PHE A 101 16.07 5.45 10.48
CA PHE A 101 15.61 5.86 11.82
C PHE A 101 16.05 4.88 12.91
N CYS A 102 16.08 3.58 12.61
CA CYS A 102 16.54 2.56 13.56
C CYS A 102 18.06 2.60 13.76
N ALA A 103 18.85 2.80 12.70
CA ALA A 103 20.29 2.94 12.79
C ALA A 103 20.72 4.18 13.60
N LEU A 104 19.94 5.26 13.53
CA LEU A 104 20.16 6.48 14.33
C LEU A 104 19.67 6.36 15.78
N GLY A 105 19.11 5.21 16.19
CA GLY A 105 18.57 5.01 17.54
C GLY A 105 17.30 5.82 17.83
N LEU A 106 16.68 6.40 16.81
CA LEU A 106 15.46 7.21 16.96
C LEU A 106 14.19 6.36 17.11
N ARG A 107 14.24 5.09 16.69
CA ARG A 107 13.17 4.10 16.84
C ARG A 107 13.74 2.69 17.04
N GLN A 108 12.98 1.84 17.73
CA GLN A 108 13.25 0.40 17.78
C GLN A 108 12.62 -0.29 16.57
N CYS A 109 13.37 -1.16 15.91
CA CYS A 109 12.90 -1.97 14.79
C CYS A 109 12.70 -3.42 15.23
N SER A 110 11.57 -4.01 14.87
CA SER A 110 11.35 -5.45 14.93
C SER A 110 11.16 -6.03 13.52
N ILE A 111 11.37 -7.33 13.33
CA ILE A 111 11.07 -7.98 12.04
C ILE A 111 9.55 -8.13 11.89
N LEU A 112 8.92 -8.66 12.93
CA LEU A 112 7.49 -8.88 13.05
C LEU A 112 7.11 -8.57 14.50
N ASN A 113 6.12 -7.70 14.69
CA ASN A 113 5.72 -7.16 15.97
C ASN A 113 4.46 -7.84 16.50
N ASP A 114 3.40 -7.88 15.69
CA ASP A 114 2.08 -8.31 16.14
C ASP A 114 1.24 -8.98 15.02
N MET A 115 -0.03 -9.25 15.34
CA MET A 115 -0.98 -9.82 14.39
C MET A 115 -1.34 -8.84 13.25
N PHE A 116 -1.25 -7.53 13.47
CA PHE A 116 -1.55 -6.54 12.44
C PHE A 116 -0.51 -6.58 11.33
N ASP A 117 0.76 -6.85 11.64
CA ASP A 117 1.79 -7.10 10.64
C ASP A 117 1.44 -8.30 9.75
N VAL A 118 1.03 -9.42 10.36
CA VAL A 118 0.64 -10.64 9.64
C VAL A 118 -0.56 -10.37 8.74
N LEU A 119 -1.58 -9.67 9.26
CA LEU A 119 -2.76 -9.29 8.48
C LEU A 119 -2.40 -8.35 7.33
N ASN A 120 -1.46 -7.42 7.53
CA ASN A 120 -1.01 -6.52 6.47
C ASN A 120 -0.31 -7.29 5.35
N ILE A 121 0.55 -8.27 5.66
CA ILE A 121 1.18 -9.14 4.66
C ILE A 121 0.09 -9.89 3.86
N VAL A 122 -0.90 -10.46 4.56
CA VAL A 122 -2.00 -11.20 3.92
C VAL A 122 -2.80 -10.29 2.98
N LEU A 123 -3.11 -9.06 3.41
CA LEU A 123 -3.78 -8.05 2.58
C LEU A 123 -2.92 -7.67 1.37
N ALA A 124 -1.62 -7.43 1.56
CA ALA A 124 -0.69 -7.02 0.52
C ALA A 124 -0.54 -8.09 -0.56
N VAL A 125 -0.32 -9.34 -0.16
CA VAL A 125 -0.21 -10.48 -1.08
C VAL A 125 -1.53 -10.70 -1.85
N SER A 126 -2.67 -10.58 -1.17
CA SER A 126 -3.98 -10.75 -1.80
C SER A 126 -4.28 -9.62 -2.81
N ALA A 127 -3.95 -8.37 -2.46
CA ALA A 127 -4.06 -7.23 -3.37
C ALA A 127 -3.14 -7.39 -4.58
N GLY A 128 -1.89 -7.81 -4.36
CA GLY A 128 -0.95 -8.13 -5.43
C GLY A 128 -1.44 -9.24 -6.34
N ALA A 129 -2.09 -10.27 -5.78
CA ALA A 129 -2.70 -11.36 -6.55
C ALA A 129 -3.84 -10.85 -7.44
N ILE A 130 -4.70 -9.95 -6.95
CA ILE A 130 -5.75 -9.31 -7.76
C ILE A 130 -5.14 -8.54 -8.93
N VAL A 131 -4.09 -7.75 -8.68
CA VAL A 131 -3.38 -7.00 -9.73
C VAL A 131 -2.75 -7.93 -10.75
N TYR A 132 -2.14 -9.03 -10.31
CA TYR A 132 -1.58 -10.05 -11.20
C TYR A 132 -2.65 -10.73 -12.06
N LEU A 133 -3.78 -11.10 -11.48
CA LEU A 133 -4.92 -11.66 -12.21
C LEU A 133 -5.48 -10.64 -13.22
N ALA A 134 -5.61 -9.37 -12.84
CA ALA A 134 -6.05 -8.28 -13.72
C ALA A 134 -5.09 -8.05 -14.89
N TYR A 135 -3.78 -8.11 -14.63
CA TYR A 135 -2.75 -8.07 -15.66
C TYR A 135 -2.89 -9.25 -16.64
N GLN A 136 -3.03 -10.47 -16.12
CA GLN A 136 -3.15 -11.64 -16.95
C GLN A 136 -4.46 -11.65 -17.75
N ASN A 137 -5.55 -11.12 -17.18
CA ASN A 137 -6.84 -10.99 -17.86
C ASN A 137 -6.75 -10.10 -19.10
N LYS A 138 -5.88 -9.08 -19.11
CA LYS A 138 -5.60 -8.27 -20.31
C LYS A 138 -4.84 -9.02 -21.39
N LYS A 139 -4.11 -10.10 -21.05
CA LYS A 139 -3.36 -10.92 -22.01
C LYS A 139 -4.15 -12.13 -22.50
N ARG A 140 -4.91 -12.75 -21.60
CA ARG A 140 -5.70 -13.95 -21.83
C ARG A 140 -6.98 -13.78 -21.03
N HIS A 141 -8.13 -14.09 -21.63
CA HIS A 141 -9.39 -14.00 -20.90
C HIS A 141 -9.38 -15.01 -19.74
N ILE A 142 -9.38 -14.50 -18.50
CA ILE A 142 -9.37 -15.31 -17.28
C ILE A 142 -10.79 -15.38 -16.72
N ASN A 143 -11.12 -16.50 -16.07
CA ASN A 143 -12.37 -16.65 -15.37
C ASN A 143 -12.47 -15.66 -14.20
N GLN A 144 -13.52 -14.84 -14.21
CA GLN A 144 -13.80 -13.84 -13.16
C GLN A 144 -13.94 -14.46 -11.76
N PHE A 145 -14.33 -15.74 -11.67
CA PHE A 145 -14.38 -16.46 -10.39
C PHE A 145 -13.02 -16.52 -9.66
N LEU A 146 -11.88 -16.40 -10.37
CA LEU A 146 -10.56 -16.42 -9.73
C LEU A 146 -10.30 -15.19 -8.85
N TYR A 147 -10.96 -14.06 -9.09
CA TYR A 147 -10.83 -12.88 -8.24
C TYR A 147 -11.49 -13.05 -6.87
N LEU A 148 -12.47 -13.97 -6.75
CA LEU A 148 -13.16 -14.19 -5.48
C LEU A 148 -12.23 -14.72 -4.39
N PHE A 149 -11.25 -15.55 -4.74
CA PHE A 149 -10.32 -16.11 -3.76
C PHE A 149 -9.55 -15.03 -2.98
N PRO A 150 -8.75 -14.14 -3.63
CA PRO A 150 -8.06 -13.09 -2.90
C PRO A 150 -9.02 -12.07 -2.27
N SER A 151 -10.18 -11.81 -2.87
CA SER A 151 -11.18 -10.91 -2.27
C SER A 151 -11.78 -11.46 -0.97
N LEU A 152 -12.05 -12.75 -0.89
CA LEU A 152 -12.54 -13.40 0.33
C LEU A 152 -11.47 -13.40 1.43
N ILE A 153 -10.20 -13.61 1.07
CA ILE A 153 -9.07 -13.51 2.01
C ILE A 153 -8.98 -12.09 2.58
N ILE A 154 -9.09 -11.07 1.73
CA ILE A 154 -9.11 -9.67 2.18
C ILE A 154 -10.29 -9.42 3.12
N ALA A 155 -11.50 -9.84 2.75
CA ALA A 155 -12.69 -9.65 3.58
C ALA A 155 -12.52 -10.31 4.96
N PHE A 156 -12.01 -11.54 4.99
CA PHE A 156 -11.75 -12.26 6.24
C PHE A 156 -10.66 -11.57 7.09
N ALA A 157 -9.56 -11.14 6.47
CA ALA A 157 -8.49 -10.40 7.15
C ALA A 157 -9.00 -9.08 7.74
N LEU A 158 -9.87 -8.35 7.02
CA LEU A 158 -10.49 -7.12 7.52
C LEU A 158 -11.45 -7.40 8.68
N VAL A 159 -12.25 -8.46 8.64
CA VAL A 159 -13.11 -8.85 9.77
C VAL A 159 -12.27 -9.12 11.02
N ILE A 160 -11.16 -9.86 10.90
CA ILE A 160 -10.25 -10.08 12.03
C ILE A 160 -9.67 -8.75 12.51
N TRP A 161 -9.20 -7.90 11.59
CA TRP A 161 -8.63 -6.59 11.92
C TRP A 161 -9.61 -5.74 12.75
N PHE A 162 -10.85 -5.59 12.26
CA PHE A 162 -11.88 -4.82 12.95
C PHE A 162 -12.27 -5.45 14.28
N SER A 163 -12.37 -6.78 14.36
CA SER A 163 -12.69 -7.46 15.62
C SER A 163 -11.66 -7.18 16.71
N LYS A 164 -10.38 -7.02 16.35
CA LYS A 164 -9.31 -6.70 17.30
C LYS A 164 -9.13 -5.21 17.56
N ALA A 165 -9.67 -4.33 16.72
CA ALA A 165 -9.60 -2.89 16.93
C ALA A 165 -10.68 -2.37 17.90
N VAL A 166 -11.72 -3.17 18.16
CA VAL A 166 -12.88 -2.82 19.01
C VAL A 166 -12.72 -3.29 20.46
N PHE A 167 -11.75 -4.17 20.75
CA PHE A 167 -11.43 -4.69 22.09
C PHE A 167 -10.00 -4.36 22.47
#